data_AF-M2NEG8-F1
#
_entry.id   AF-M2NEG8-F1
#
_cell.length_a   1.000
_cell.length_b   1.000
_cell.length_c   1.000
_cell.angle_alpha   90.00
_cell.angle_beta   90.00
_cell.angle_gamma   90.00
#
_symmetry.space_group_name_H-M   'P 1'
#
loop_
_entity.id
_entity.type
_entity.pdbx_description
1 polymer ?
#
loop_
_entity_poly.entity_id
_entity_poly.type
_entity_poly.pdbx_seq_one_letter_code
_entity_poly.pdbx_strand_id
1 'polypeptide(L)'
;MRLFKKHKIDYNLQFKEQYKSLNKIHQQSLDEPDYKIKASLLQLCIVKYQQLLDLIDKGASFDRHHIETLKKSCEREYKEVKEINENI
;
A
#
# COMPACT_ATOMS: atom_id res chain seq x y z
N MET A 1 -18.07 -23.87 30.67
CA MET A 1 -17.87 -22.50 30.14
C MET A 1 -16.67 -22.49 29.20
N ARG A 2 -16.87 -22.36 27.88
CA ARG A 2 -15.76 -22.20 26.94
C ARG A 2 -15.32 -20.74 26.97
N LEU A 3 -14.11 -20.47 27.49
CA LEU A 3 -13.50 -19.15 27.39
C LEU A 3 -13.24 -18.85 25.91
N PHE A 4 -14.03 -17.95 25.32
CA PHE A 4 -13.69 -17.34 24.04
C PHE A 4 -12.43 -16.50 24.27
N LYS A 5 -11.26 -17.06 23.99
CA LYS A 5 -10.01 -16.28 23.89
C LYS A 5 -10.25 -15.23 22.82
N LYS A 6 -10.43 -13.96 23.23
CA LYS A 6 -10.35 -12.81 22.32
C LYS A 6 -9.04 -12.96 21.57
N HIS A 7 -9.09 -13.29 20.28
CA HIS A 7 -7.90 -13.26 19.43
C HIS A 7 -7.42 -11.82 19.44
N LYS A 8 -6.31 -11.58 20.14
CA LYS A 8 -5.64 -10.28 20.10
C LYS A 8 -5.19 -10.11 18.66
N ILE A 9 -5.77 -9.14 17.97
CA ILE A 9 -5.40 -8.83 16.58
C ILE A 9 -3.92 -8.47 16.60
N ASP A 10 -3.11 -9.24 15.88
CA ASP A 10 -1.70 -8.94 15.69
C ASP A 10 -1.55 -7.96 14.53
N TYR A 11 -1.59 -6.66 14.86
CA TYR A 11 -1.39 -5.61 13.88
C TYR A 11 -0.02 -5.66 13.22
N ASN A 12 0.99 -6.26 13.87
CA ASN A 12 2.31 -6.41 13.27
C ASN A 12 2.30 -7.49 12.17
N LEU A 13 1.62 -8.60 12.42
CA LEU A 13 1.42 -9.63 11.40
C LEU A 13 0.61 -9.11 10.23
N GLN A 14 -0.51 -8.43 10.50
CA GLN A 14 -1.35 -7.82 9.45
C GLN A 14 -0.57 -6.82 8.61
N PHE A 15 0.26 -5.99 9.25
CA PHE A 15 1.12 -5.04 8.54
C PHE A 15 2.07 -5.76 7.57
N LYS A 16 2.77 -6.80 8.03
CA LYS A 16 3.71 -7.57 7.20
C LYS A 16 3.02 -8.23 6.01
N GLU A 17 1.85 -8.82 6.22
CA GLU A 17 1.07 -9.45 5.15
C GLU A 17 0.59 -8.43 4.11
N GLN A 18 0.06 -7.29 4.57
CA GLN A 18 -0.35 -6.20 3.68
C GLN A 18 0.83 -5.60 2.94
N TYR A 19 1.98 -5.40 3.60
CA TYR A 19 3.20 -4.89 2.97
C TYR A 19 3.71 -5.83 1.89
N LYS A 20 3.71 -7.15 2.14
CA LYS A 20 4.06 -8.16 1.14
C LYS A 20 3.11 -8.14 -0.07
N SER A 21 1.81 -7.98 0.17
CA SER A 21 0.81 -7.83 -0.89
C SER A 21 1.03 -6.54 -1.70
N LEU A 22 1.31 -5.43 -1.03
CA LEU A 22 1.61 -4.14 -1.65
C LEU A 22 2.84 -4.24 -2.57
N ASN A 23 3.91 -4.89 -2.12
CA ASN A 23 5.12 -5.04 -2.92
C ASN A 23 4.87 -5.80 -4.22
N LYS A 24 3.99 -6.81 -4.20
CA LYS A 24 3.61 -7.53 -5.43
C LYS A 24 2.87 -6.64 -6.41
N ILE A 25 1.93 -5.82 -5.94
CA ILE A 25 1.16 -4.91 -6.79
C ILE A 25 2.06 -3.82 -7.35
N HIS A 26 3.01 -3.34 -6.55
CA HIS A 26 3.98 -2.36 -6.99
C HIS A 26 4.91 -2.94 -8.07
N GLN A 27 5.38 -4.18 -7.93
CA GLN A 27 6.11 -4.85 -9.00
C GLN A 27 5.26 -5.02 -10.27
N GLN A 28 4.00 -5.42 -10.12
CA GLN A 28 3.07 -5.49 -11.25
C GLN A 28 2.92 -4.14 -11.96
N SER A 29 2.88 -3.01 -11.25
CA SER A 29 2.83 -1.69 -11.88
C SER A 29 4.10 -1.31 -12.63
N LEU A 30 5.26 -1.83 -12.21
CA LEU A 30 6.53 -1.58 -12.89
C LEU A 30 6.62 -2.38 -14.19
N ASP A 31 6.11 -3.60 -14.19
CA ASP A 31 6.12 -4.52 -15.34
C ASP A 31 4.99 -4.23 -16.35
N GLU A 32 4.00 -3.41 -15.99
CA GLU A 32 2.84 -3.13 -16.82
C GLU A 32 3.14 -2.08 -17.91
N PRO A 33 3.06 -2.45 -19.22
CA PRO A 33 3.29 -1.51 -20.31
C PRO A 33 2.10 -0.57 -20.58
N ASP A 34 0.88 -0.96 -20.21
CA ASP A 34 -0.31 -0.13 -20.40
C ASP A 34 -0.37 0.95 -19.32
N TYR A 35 -0.23 2.23 -19.71
CA TYR A 35 -0.23 3.36 -18.77
C TYR A 35 -1.53 3.51 -17.96
N LYS A 36 -2.67 3.09 -18.51
CA LYS A 36 -3.96 3.12 -17.81
C LYS A 36 -4.04 2.03 -16.75
N ILE A 37 -3.55 0.82 -17.05
CA ILE A 37 -3.46 -0.28 -16.07
C ILE A 37 -2.41 0.06 -15.01
N LYS A 38 -1.25 0.59 -15.42
CA LYS A 38 -0.20 1.08 -14.51
C LYS A 38 -0.71 2.14 -13.55
N ALA A 39 -1.45 3.15 -14.03
CA ALA A 39 -2.08 4.16 -13.19
C ALA A 39 -3.04 3.52 -12.17
N SER A 40 -3.83 2.53 -12.59
CA SER A 40 -4.78 1.83 -11.71
C SER A 40 -4.07 1.02 -10.61
N LEU A 41 -2.94 0.38 -10.94
CA LEU A 41 -2.12 -0.36 -9.97
C LEU A 41 -1.42 0.58 -8.98
N LEU A 42 -0.88 1.70 -9.45
CA LEU A 42 -0.29 2.73 -8.59
C LEU A 42 -1.34 3.34 -7.65
N GLN A 43 -2.56 3.61 -8.13
CA GLN A 43 -3.66 4.06 -7.28
C GLN A 43 -3.98 3.04 -6.18
N LEU A 44 -3.99 1.75 -6.51
CA LEU A 44 -4.18 0.68 -5.52
C LEU A 44 -3.03 0.62 -4.50
N CYS A 45 -1.78 0.83 -4.94
CA CYS A 45 -0.63 0.95 -4.05
C CYS A 45 -0.79 2.11 -3.05
N ILE A 46 -1.22 3.29 -3.50
CA ILE A 46 -1.47 4.46 -2.63
C ILE A 46 -2.50 4.13 -1.54
N VAL A 47 -3.61 3.48 -1.93
CA VAL A 47 -4.65 3.03 -0.97
C VAL A 47 -4.07 2.04 0.04
N LYS A 48 -3.25 1.07 -0.41
CA LYS A 48 -2.62 0.10 0.47
C LYS A 48 -1.58 0.71 1.41
N TYR A 49 -0.84 1.73 0.97
CA TYR A 49 0.03 2.50 1.87
C TYR A 49 -0.78 3.23 2.94
N GLN A 50 -1.96 3.77 2.61
CA GLN A 50 -2.85 4.35 3.60
C GLN A 50 -3.31 3.30 4.63
N GLN A 51 -3.68 2.09 4.18
CA GLN A 51 -4.06 0.99 5.08
C GLN A 51 -2.92 0.59 6.03
N LEU A 52 -1.67 0.63 5.57
CA LEU A 52 -0.50 0.37 6.42
C LEU A 52 -0.33 1.47 7.49
N LEU A 53 -0.57 2.73 7.15
CA LEU A 53 -0.58 3.83 8.14
C LEU A 53 -1.69 3.64 9.16
N ASP A 54 -2.88 3.23 8.73
CA ASP A 54 -4.00 2.94 9.63
C ASP A 54 -3.68 1.77 10.59
N LEU A 55 -2.87 0.79 10.15
CA LEU A 55 -2.38 -0.29 11.02
C LEU A 55 -1.37 0.20 12.05
N ILE A 56 -0.51 1.15 11.68
CA ILE A 56 0.41 1.82 12.62
C ILE A 56 -0.41 2.59 13.66
N ASP A 57 -1.44 3.33 13.24
CA ASP A 57 -2.35 4.04 14.15
C ASP A 57 -3.10 3.11 15.11
N LYS A 58 -3.38 1.87 14.69
CA LYS A 58 -3.99 0.84 15.54
C LYS A 58 -3.02 0.15 16.50
N GLY A 59 -1.71 0.40 16.37
CA GLY A 59 -0.68 -0.12 17.26
C GLY A 59 0.36 -1.04 16.63
N ALA A 60 0.47 -1.09 15.29
CA ALA A 60 1.60 -1.76 14.65
C ALA A 60 2.90 -0.96 14.90
N SER A 61 3.98 -1.65 15.29
CA SER A 61 5.26 -1.04 15.66
C SER A 61 6.18 -0.90 14.44
N PHE A 62 5.76 -0.09 13.46
CA PHE A 62 6.55 0.23 12.26
C PHE A 62 6.76 1.74 12.13
N ASP A 63 7.79 2.11 11.37
CA ASP A 63 8.12 3.51 11.12
C ASP A 63 7.09 4.17 10.20
N ARG A 64 6.26 5.05 10.78
CA ARG A 64 5.28 5.85 10.05
C ARG A 64 5.92 6.72 8.97
N HIS A 65 7.02 7.38 9.29
CA HIS A 65 7.67 8.34 8.39
C HIS A 65 8.22 7.63 7.14
N HIS A 66 8.74 6.42 7.33
CA HIS A 66 9.15 5.56 6.22
C HIS A 66 7.97 5.25 5.28
N ILE A 67 6.83 4.82 5.82
CA ILE A 67 5.64 4.48 5.02
C ILE A 67 5.04 5.71 4.32
N GLU A 68 5.02 6.86 5.00
CA GLU A 68 4.59 8.13 4.38
C GLU A 68 5.50 8.53 3.22
N THR A 69 6.81 8.31 3.35
CA THR A 69 7.78 8.60 2.29
C THR A 69 7.55 7.71 1.07
N LEU A 70 7.33 6.41 1.28
CA LEU A 70 7.00 5.46 0.21
C LEU A 70 5.69 5.82 -0.49
N LYS A 71 4.66 6.19 0.29
CA LYS A 71 3.37 6.65 -0.23
C LYS A 71 3.54 7.88 -1.14
N LYS A 72 4.26 8.90 -0.67
CA LYS A 72 4.54 10.12 -1.45
C LYS A 72 5.34 9.83 -2.72
N SER A 73 6.24 8.85 -2.69
CA SER A 73 6.94 8.42 -3.90
C SER A 73 5.97 7.82 -4.93
N CYS A 74 5.07 6.96 -4.48
CA CYS A 74 4.05 6.34 -5.33
C CYS A 74 3.03 7.35 -5.86
N GLU A 75 2.64 8.35 -5.04
CA GLU A 75 1.77 9.46 -5.47
C GLU A 75 2.41 10.32 -6.57
N ARG A 76 3.73 10.55 -6.51
CA ARG A 76 4.47 11.26 -7.56
C ARG A 76 4.48 10.45 -8.86
N GLU A 77 4.84 9.17 -8.80
CA GLU A 77 4.84 8.30 -9.98
C GLU A 77 3.44 8.18 -10.60
N TYR A 78 2.40 8.04 -9.77
CA TYR A 78 1.01 8.03 -10.25
C TYR A 78 0.66 9.31 -11.00
N LYS A 79 1.06 10.47 -10.48
CA LYS A 79 0.81 11.76 -11.12
C LYS A 79 1.50 11.86 -12.47
N GLU A 80 2.76 11.45 -12.56
CA GLU A 80 3.54 11.44 -13.81
C GLU A 80 2.91 10.50 -14.85
N VAL A 81 2.55 9.27 -14.45
CA VAL A 81 1.89 8.29 -15.34
C VAL A 81 0.52 8.80 -15.82
N LYS A 82 -0.24 9.45 -14.94
CA LYS A 82 -1.54 10.02 -15.28
C LYS A 82 -1.41 11.17 -16.27
N GLU A 83 -0.44 12.07 -16.07
CA GLU A 83 -0.14 13.16 -17.01
C GLU A 83 0.26 12.61 -18.38
N ILE A 84 1.08 11.54 -18.44
CA ILE A 84 1.39 10.85 -19.70
C ILE A 84 0.11 10.32 -20.36
N ASN A 85 -0.74 9.63 -19.61
CA ASN A 85 -1.96 9.03 -20.13
C ASN A 85 -3.02 10.05 -20.58
N GLU A 86 -3.03 11.26 -20.03
CA GLU A 86 -3.91 12.36 -20.46
C GLU A 86 -3.39 13.13 -21.69
N ASN A 87 -2.10 12.97 -22.02
CA ASN A 87 -1.43 13.61 -23.16
C ASN A 87 -1.25 12.68 -24.38
N ILE A 88 -1.74 11.44 -24.32
CA ILE A 88 -1.76 10.44 -25.41
C ILE A 88 -3.19 10.33 -25.96
#